data_AF-A0A8M1KAK6-F1
#
_entry.id   AF-A0A8M1KAK6-F1
#
_cell.length_a   1.000
_cell.length_b   1.000
_cell.length_c   1.000
_cell.angle_alpha   90.00
_cell.angle_beta   90.00
_cell.angle_gamma   90.00
#
_symmetry.space_group_name_H-M   'P 1'
#
loop_
_entity.id
_entity.type
_entity.pdbx_description
1 polymer ?
#
loop_
_entity_poly.entity_id
_entity_poly.type
_entity_poly.pdbx_seq_one_letter_code
_entity_poly.pdbx_strand_id
1 'polypeptide(L)'
;MLLMSEDPLDEFDLRNYKTSDEGRQETTPGCAVLLGGCKLTEKPCETIVSALHCSNSHLRELDFSFNDIHDSGMRLISIGLTSPFCKLQTLRLNRCKLTEKCWGNLISAFQSETSHLSELDLTDNDLQDSGIRLLSTALRSPNCKIQILRMKGCHEMGRTCEVLASAVSCSLPNLRELDLSHNELDYAGASKLLTSMTSPQCQLETLRLKRCCLTCQHCELLASVLKSGTAHLKELDLSDNDLDDPMIESLSSGLTSPHCALKTLRLKQCGLTEDSCPGLAAILSADHCPLTELDLSCNVLQDSGVEVISEGLTSPNCKLESLRLSFCCISEPGCVSMAAALTSRPACLKELDLSYNHPGDAGTRALRARVQDPNCHLTLVNFDHGGLFCLTTELGKYACSLSFDPGTLHPELSLSEDKSSATCRGEVHTYPDRPERFTLCPQVLCAEPLSGRCYWEAEWSGCKALLGAAYKCIERKGSADVSGIGANGSSWALECSTISGYKAWHGERRVEILVPRGQPRRVGVFLDRPSGTLSFYSVSSASGQLTHLHTFREAFTEPLYAGFWVAPECSVALCKTG
;
A
#
# COMPACT_ATOMS: atom_id res chain seq x y z
N MET A 1 -4.28 -39.26 6.79
CA MET A 1 -5.53 -39.83 6.26
C MET A 1 -6.64 -39.11 6.99
N LEU A 2 -7.33 -38.17 6.33
CA LEU A 2 -8.48 -37.48 6.92
C LEU A 2 -9.66 -38.48 6.89
N LEU A 3 -10.06 -38.99 8.05
CA LEU A 3 -11.21 -39.88 8.21
C LEU A 3 -12.46 -39.04 8.49
N MET A 4 -13.57 -39.42 7.85
CA MET A 4 -14.85 -38.70 7.94
C MET A 4 -15.58 -39.09 9.25
N SER A 5 -15.85 -38.11 10.11
CA SER A 5 -16.73 -38.22 11.29
C SER A 5 -18.15 -37.72 10.96
N GLU A 6 -19.16 -38.12 11.73
CA GLU A 6 -20.58 -37.78 11.50
C GLU A 6 -20.95 -36.33 11.85
N ASP A 7 -20.11 -35.61 12.63
CA ASP A 7 -20.39 -34.23 13.08
C ASP A 7 -19.47 -33.21 12.36
N PRO A 8 -19.99 -32.31 11.50
CA PRO A 8 -19.20 -31.28 10.84
C PRO A 8 -18.87 -30.09 11.77
N LEU A 9 -17.62 -29.63 11.74
CA LEU A 9 -17.22 -28.32 12.29
C LEU A 9 -17.69 -27.21 11.34
N ASP A 10 -17.97 -25.99 11.80
CA ASP A 10 -18.35 -24.88 10.91
C ASP A 10 -17.16 -24.38 10.06
N GLU A 11 -15.97 -24.35 10.66
CA GLU A 11 -14.72 -23.87 10.06
C GLU A 11 -13.54 -24.77 10.49
N PHE A 12 -12.68 -25.11 9.53
CA PHE A 12 -11.44 -25.86 9.79
C PHE A 12 -10.22 -25.02 9.38
N ASP A 13 -9.56 -24.41 10.37
CA ASP A 13 -8.32 -23.64 10.18
C ASP A 13 -7.11 -24.40 10.73
N LEU A 14 -6.24 -24.84 9.82
CA LEU A 14 -5.04 -25.62 10.15
C LEU A 14 -3.97 -24.81 10.88
N ARG A 15 -4.02 -23.47 10.84
CA ARG A 15 -3.09 -22.59 11.58
C ARG A 15 -3.30 -22.65 13.10
N ASN A 16 -4.50 -23.03 13.54
CA ASN A 16 -4.84 -23.14 14.96
C ASN A 16 -4.31 -24.43 15.62
N TYR A 17 -3.85 -25.39 14.81
CA TYR A 17 -3.32 -26.67 15.30
C TYR A 17 -1.79 -26.65 15.24
N LYS A 18 -1.15 -26.52 16.41
CA LYS A 18 0.32 -26.63 16.55
C LYS A 18 0.75 -28.04 16.11
N THR A 19 1.48 -28.12 15.01
CA THR A 19 1.81 -29.38 14.33
C THR A 19 2.82 -30.23 15.12
N SER A 20 2.37 -31.33 15.73
CA SER A 20 3.12 -32.58 15.77
C SER A 20 2.53 -33.55 14.74
N ASP A 21 3.34 -34.46 14.19
CA ASP A 21 2.92 -35.45 13.18
C ASP A 21 1.78 -36.38 13.65
N GLU A 22 1.49 -36.38 14.96
CA GLU A 22 0.47 -37.17 15.64
C GLU A 22 -0.90 -36.48 15.75
N GLY A 23 -0.98 -35.15 15.54
CA GLY A 23 -2.24 -34.36 15.63
C GLY A 23 -3.20 -34.51 14.44
N ARG A 24 -3.05 -35.56 13.63
CA ARG A 24 -3.68 -35.73 12.31
C ARG A 24 -4.93 -36.63 12.30
N GLN A 25 -5.59 -36.83 13.44
CA GLN A 25 -6.76 -37.69 13.54
C GLN A 25 -8.02 -36.88 13.88
N GLU A 26 -9.04 -37.09 13.04
CA GLU A 26 -10.47 -36.82 13.28
C GLU A 26 -10.97 -35.38 13.16
N THR A 27 -11.03 -34.85 11.93
CA THR A 27 -11.94 -33.73 11.63
C THR A 27 -12.41 -33.79 10.17
N THR A 28 -13.72 -33.72 9.97
CA THR A 28 -14.36 -33.42 8.68
C THR A 28 -14.13 -31.96 8.33
N PRO A 29 -13.83 -31.63 7.06
CA PRO A 29 -13.82 -30.24 6.62
C PRO A 29 -15.25 -29.68 6.75
N GLY A 30 -15.36 -28.56 7.46
CA GLY A 30 -16.59 -27.80 7.61
C GLY A 30 -17.07 -27.10 6.35
N CYS A 31 -17.91 -26.09 6.51
CA CYS A 31 -18.29 -25.22 5.39
C CYS A 31 -17.08 -24.45 4.82
N ALA A 32 -16.06 -24.20 5.64
CA ALA A 32 -14.82 -23.52 5.23
C ALA A 32 -13.57 -24.31 5.66
N VAL A 33 -12.57 -24.37 4.78
CA VAL A 33 -11.24 -24.96 5.03
C VAL A 33 -10.16 -23.93 4.73
N LEU A 34 -9.46 -23.49 5.78
CA LEU A 34 -8.41 -22.49 5.71
C LEU A 34 -7.03 -23.14 5.91
N LEU A 35 -6.26 -23.20 4.82
CA LEU A 35 -4.96 -23.85 4.75
C LEU A 35 -3.82 -22.86 4.47
N GLY A 36 -4.08 -21.57 4.67
CA GLY A 36 -3.15 -20.50 4.35
C GLY A 36 -1.79 -20.65 5.07
N GLY A 37 -0.69 -20.58 4.33
CA GLY A 37 0.67 -20.55 4.91
C GLY A 37 1.13 -21.83 5.60
N CYS A 38 0.49 -22.97 5.30
CA CYS A 38 0.74 -24.26 5.94
C CYS A 38 1.89 -25.07 5.31
N LYS A 39 2.69 -24.46 4.42
CA LYS A 39 3.79 -25.11 3.65
C LYS A 39 3.33 -26.36 2.90
N LEU A 40 2.08 -26.35 2.41
CA LEU A 40 1.52 -27.45 1.65
C LEU A 40 2.15 -27.53 0.27
N THR A 41 2.29 -28.77 -0.22
CA THR A 41 2.74 -29.12 -1.57
C THR A 41 1.58 -29.80 -2.32
N GLU A 42 1.84 -30.60 -3.35
CA GLU A 42 0.79 -31.24 -4.16
C GLU A 42 -0.03 -32.31 -3.41
N LYS A 43 0.60 -33.12 -2.54
CA LYS A 43 -0.07 -34.30 -1.92
C LYS A 43 -1.38 -33.98 -1.17
N PRO A 44 -1.46 -32.90 -0.36
CA PRO A 44 -2.72 -32.48 0.26
C PRO A 44 -3.86 -32.22 -0.74
N CYS A 45 -3.56 -31.84 -1.99
CA CYS A 45 -4.57 -31.59 -3.01
C CYS A 45 -5.36 -32.86 -3.34
N GLU A 46 -4.74 -34.05 -3.35
CA GLU A 46 -5.44 -35.32 -3.60
C GLU A 46 -6.51 -35.60 -2.53
N THR A 47 -6.21 -35.26 -1.28
CA THR A 47 -7.16 -35.45 -0.18
C THR A 47 -8.33 -34.47 -0.30
N ILE A 48 -8.06 -33.24 -0.71
CA ILE A 48 -9.12 -32.24 -0.94
C ILE A 48 -9.97 -32.61 -2.15
N VAL A 49 -9.38 -33.11 -3.23
CA VAL A 49 -10.14 -33.62 -4.38
C VAL A 49 -11.08 -34.73 -3.94
N SER A 50 -10.62 -35.64 -3.09
CA SER A 50 -11.47 -36.69 -2.52
C SER A 50 -12.63 -36.10 -1.71
N ALA A 51 -12.38 -35.03 -0.95
CA ALA A 51 -13.43 -34.31 -0.23
C ALA A 51 -14.42 -33.60 -1.18
N LEU A 52 -13.95 -33.00 -2.28
CA LEU A 52 -14.81 -32.35 -3.30
C LEU A 52 -15.66 -33.36 -4.10
N HIS A 53 -15.24 -34.63 -4.15
CA HIS A 53 -16.01 -35.72 -4.75
C HIS A 53 -16.97 -36.40 -3.77
N CYS A 54 -16.92 -36.07 -2.49
CA CYS A 54 -17.81 -36.68 -1.51
C CYS A 54 -19.21 -36.06 -1.59
N SER A 55 -20.24 -36.89 -1.77
CA SER A 55 -21.65 -36.45 -1.80
C SER A 55 -22.10 -35.72 -0.53
N ASN A 56 -21.47 -36.05 0.59
CA ASN A 56 -21.77 -35.48 1.91
C ASN A 56 -20.91 -34.26 2.22
N SER A 57 -20.10 -33.78 1.28
CA SER A 57 -19.29 -32.58 1.48
C SER A 57 -20.19 -31.35 1.59
N HIS A 58 -19.85 -30.50 2.56
CA HIS A 58 -20.47 -29.19 2.78
C HIS A 58 -19.49 -28.04 2.46
N LEU A 59 -18.33 -28.35 1.86
CA LEU A 59 -17.28 -27.38 1.61
C LEU A 59 -17.73 -26.31 0.60
N ARG A 60 -17.73 -25.06 1.06
CA ARG A 60 -18.08 -23.85 0.29
C ARG A 60 -16.88 -22.93 0.11
N GLU A 61 -15.98 -22.87 1.07
CA GLU A 61 -14.78 -22.03 0.99
C GLU A 61 -13.50 -22.85 1.16
N LEU A 62 -12.54 -22.60 0.28
CA LEU A 62 -11.22 -23.23 0.32
C LEU A 62 -10.14 -22.17 0.12
N ASP A 63 -9.31 -21.98 1.14
CA ASP A 63 -8.17 -21.07 1.09
C ASP A 63 -6.86 -21.85 1.11
N PHE A 64 -6.15 -21.82 -0.01
CA PHE A 64 -4.83 -22.42 -0.22
C PHE A 64 -3.69 -21.40 -0.25
N SER A 65 -3.94 -20.15 0.10
CA SER A 65 -2.99 -19.05 -0.06
C SER A 65 -1.64 -19.33 0.62
N PHE A 66 -0.55 -18.82 0.06
CA PHE A 66 0.81 -18.95 0.57
C PHE A 66 1.29 -20.41 0.70
N ASN A 67 0.91 -21.27 -0.26
CA ASN A 67 1.38 -22.65 -0.35
C ASN A 67 2.00 -22.96 -1.71
N ASP A 68 2.90 -23.94 -1.77
CA ASP A 68 3.65 -24.29 -2.98
C ASP A 68 2.95 -25.40 -3.77
N ILE A 69 1.67 -25.21 -4.11
CA ILE A 69 0.87 -26.23 -4.81
C ILE A 69 1.23 -26.36 -6.29
N HIS A 70 1.73 -25.28 -6.92
CA HIS A 70 2.06 -25.20 -8.34
C HIS A 70 0.89 -25.59 -9.27
N ASP A 71 1.13 -25.61 -10.59
CA ASP A 71 0.10 -25.98 -11.57
C ASP A 71 -0.36 -27.44 -11.46
N SER A 72 0.46 -28.33 -10.89
CA SER A 72 0.08 -29.74 -10.67
C SER A 72 -0.99 -29.86 -9.59
N GLY A 73 -0.84 -29.16 -8.46
CA GLY A 73 -1.88 -29.04 -7.45
C GLY A 73 -3.15 -28.39 -7.99
N MET A 74 -3.02 -27.33 -8.79
CA MET A 74 -4.18 -26.70 -9.44
C MET A 74 -4.90 -27.65 -10.42
N ARG A 75 -4.16 -28.50 -11.15
CA ARG A 75 -4.76 -29.53 -12.01
C ARG A 75 -5.65 -30.48 -11.19
N LEU A 76 -5.15 -30.93 -10.04
CA LEU A 76 -5.93 -31.79 -9.14
C LEU A 76 -7.18 -31.07 -8.64
N ILE A 77 -7.03 -29.85 -8.10
CA ILE A 77 -8.15 -29.06 -7.59
C ILE A 77 -9.23 -28.87 -8.67
N SER A 78 -8.82 -28.58 -9.91
CA SER A 78 -9.75 -28.42 -11.03
C SER A 78 -10.58 -29.69 -11.31
N ILE A 79 -9.98 -30.88 -11.23
CA ILE A 79 -10.72 -32.14 -11.32
C ILE A 79 -11.79 -32.20 -10.21
N GLY A 80 -11.44 -31.81 -8.98
CA GLY A 80 -12.40 -31.67 -7.88
C GLY A 80 -13.54 -30.68 -8.17
N LEU A 81 -13.24 -29.52 -8.77
CA LEU A 81 -14.22 -28.48 -9.09
C LEU A 81 -15.27 -28.93 -10.12
N THR A 82 -14.91 -29.88 -10.98
CA THR A 82 -15.82 -30.43 -12.01
C THR A 82 -16.73 -31.54 -11.48
N SER A 83 -16.54 -32.00 -10.24
CA SER A 83 -17.40 -33.00 -9.60
C SER A 83 -18.84 -32.51 -9.46
N PRO A 84 -19.86 -33.36 -9.74
CA PRO A 84 -21.27 -33.03 -9.49
C PRO A 84 -21.60 -32.84 -8.00
N PHE A 85 -20.73 -33.32 -7.10
CA PHE A 85 -20.88 -33.18 -5.66
C PHE A 85 -20.19 -31.92 -5.10
N CYS A 86 -19.41 -31.20 -5.92
CA CYS A 86 -18.69 -30.02 -5.50
C CYS A 86 -19.64 -28.85 -5.22
N LYS A 87 -19.62 -28.34 -3.99
CA LYS A 87 -20.40 -27.16 -3.56
C LYS A 87 -19.53 -25.92 -3.35
N LEU A 88 -18.27 -25.96 -3.79
CA LEU A 88 -17.31 -24.89 -3.56
C LEU A 88 -17.74 -23.60 -4.28
N GLN A 89 -17.80 -22.51 -3.52
CA GLN A 89 -18.20 -21.17 -3.96
C GLN A 89 -17.01 -20.21 -3.99
N THR A 90 -16.07 -20.36 -3.04
CA THR A 90 -14.89 -19.50 -2.93
C THR A 90 -13.62 -20.34 -2.95
N LEU A 91 -12.68 -19.95 -3.84
CA LEU A 91 -11.36 -20.53 -3.94
C LEU A 91 -10.29 -19.43 -3.89
N ARG A 92 -9.43 -19.47 -2.87
CA ARG A 92 -8.31 -18.53 -2.72
C ARG A 92 -6.99 -19.27 -2.95
N LEU A 93 -6.18 -18.76 -3.87
CA LEU A 93 -4.93 -19.37 -4.33
C LEU A 93 -3.81 -18.34 -4.37
N ASN A 94 -3.76 -17.45 -3.38
CA ASN A 94 -2.83 -16.32 -3.40
C ASN A 94 -1.41 -16.81 -3.19
N ARG A 95 -0.43 -16.35 -3.98
CA ARG A 95 0.97 -16.81 -3.90
C ARG A 95 1.11 -18.33 -3.87
N CYS A 96 0.47 -18.99 -4.82
CA CYS A 96 0.45 -20.45 -4.93
C CYS A 96 1.49 -21.04 -5.89
N LYS A 97 2.38 -20.18 -6.42
CA LYS A 97 3.34 -20.51 -7.49
C LYS A 97 2.66 -21.07 -8.75
N LEU A 98 1.47 -20.55 -9.06
CA LEU A 98 0.77 -20.86 -10.30
C LEU A 98 1.43 -20.13 -11.46
N THR A 99 1.41 -20.76 -12.63
CA THR A 99 1.89 -20.17 -13.89
C THR A 99 0.78 -20.09 -14.93
N GLU A 100 1.09 -19.65 -16.14
CA GLU A 100 0.20 -19.68 -17.32
C GLU A 100 -0.54 -21.01 -17.55
N LYS A 101 0.04 -22.14 -17.12
CA LYS A 101 -0.58 -23.46 -17.31
C LYS A 101 -1.84 -23.63 -16.48
N CYS A 102 -2.00 -22.86 -15.39
CA CYS A 102 -3.18 -22.93 -14.55
C CYS A 102 -4.48 -22.58 -15.31
N TRP A 103 -4.40 -21.75 -16.35
CA TRP A 103 -5.56 -21.37 -17.15
C TRP A 103 -6.22 -22.57 -17.81
N GLY A 104 -5.41 -23.49 -18.36
CA GLY A 104 -5.87 -24.77 -18.92
C GLY A 104 -6.76 -25.55 -17.95
N ASN A 105 -6.39 -25.54 -16.67
CA ASN A 105 -7.12 -26.22 -15.61
C ASN A 105 -8.40 -25.46 -15.24
N LEU A 106 -8.34 -24.13 -15.08
CA LEU A 106 -9.49 -23.32 -14.66
C LEU A 106 -10.62 -23.26 -15.69
N ILE A 107 -10.30 -23.31 -16.99
CA ILE A 107 -11.31 -23.28 -18.07
C ILE A 107 -12.33 -24.40 -17.92
N SER A 108 -11.87 -25.63 -17.63
CA SER A 108 -12.76 -26.78 -17.46
C SER A 108 -13.72 -26.58 -16.28
N ALA A 109 -13.24 -25.98 -15.19
CA ALA A 109 -14.07 -25.66 -14.03
C ALA A 109 -15.10 -24.56 -14.32
N PHE A 110 -14.75 -23.54 -15.11
CA PHE A 110 -15.69 -22.46 -15.48
C PHE A 110 -16.74 -22.89 -16.52
N GLN A 111 -16.41 -23.86 -17.36
CA GLN A 111 -17.33 -24.39 -18.37
C GLN A 111 -18.26 -25.47 -17.82
N SER A 112 -17.92 -26.08 -16.68
CA SER A 112 -18.70 -27.16 -16.08
C SER A 112 -20.02 -26.67 -15.49
N GLU A 113 -21.13 -27.35 -15.82
CA GLU A 113 -22.47 -27.08 -15.26
C GLU A 113 -22.52 -27.35 -13.74
N THR A 114 -21.68 -28.28 -13.28
CA THR A 114 -21.60 -28.73 -11.89
C THR A 114 -20.83 -27.78 -10.97
N SER A 115 -20.04 -26.88 -11.55
CA SER A 115 -19.25 -25.93 -10.77
C SER A 115 -20.15 -24.89 -10.11
N HIS A 116 -19.89 -24.60 -8.83
CA HIS A 116 -20.59 -23.58 -8.06
C HIS A 116 -19.70 -22.36 -7.77
N LEU A 117 -18.51 -22.32 -8.37
CA LEU A 117 -17.49 -21.33 -8.06
C LEU A 117 -17.94 -19.93 -8.48
N SER A 118 -18.00 -19.03 -7.50
CA SER A 118 -18.42 -17.64 -7.65
C SER A 118 -17.32 -16.62 -7.28
N GLU A 119 -16.37 -17.00 -6.43
CA GLU A 119 -15.22 -16.18 -6.05
C GLU A 119 -13.92 -16.93 -6.34
N LEU A 120 -13.02 -16.28 -7.08
CA LEU A 120 -11.68 -16.77 -7.34
C LEU A 120 -10.65 -15.68 -7.07
N ASP A 121 -9.69 -15.98 -6.20
CA ASP A 121 -8.55 -15.14 -5.91
C ASP A 121 -7.24 -15.83 -6.35
N LEU A 122 -6.56 -15.21 -7.31
CA LEU A 122 -5.30 -15.68 -7.90
C LEU A 122 -4.14 -14.71 -7.60
N THR A 123 -4.29 -13.83 -6.60
CA THR A 123 -3.34 -12.76 -6.30
C THR A 123 -1.90 -13.25 -6.16
N ASP A 124 -0.95 -12.47 -6.69
CA ASP A 124 0.50 -12.68 -6.64
C ASP A 124 0.94 -14.06 -7.18
N ASN A 125 0.40 -14.49 -8.33
CA ASN A 125 0.89 -15.65 -9.10
C ASN A 125 1.45 -15.20 -10.45
N ASP A 126 2.42 -15.92 -11.00
CA ASP A 126 3.07 -15.58 -12.28
C ASP A 126 2.24 -16.11 -13.47
N LEU A 127 1.03 -15.58 -13.62
CA LEU A 127 0.06 -16.13 -14.58
C LEU A 127 0.46 -15.88 -16.03
N GLN A 128 1.26 -14.84 -16.29
CA GLN A 128 1.67 -14.37 -17.62
C GLN A 128 0.46 -14.18 -18.59
N ASP A 129 0.71 -13.62 -19.78
CA ASP A 129 -0.36 -13.44 -20.79
C ASP A 129 -0.68 -14.74 -21.56
N SER A 130 0.18 -15.77 -21.48
CA SER A 130 -0.06 -17.07 -22.10
C SER A 130 -1.24 -17.76 -21.41
N GLY A 131 -2.25 -18.16 -22.18
CA GLY A 131 -3.41 -18.88 -21.63
C GLY A 131 -4.60 -17.98 -21.23
N ILE A 132 -4.40 -16.68 -21.02
CA ILE A 132 -5.51 -15.74 -20.76
C ILE A 132 -6.51 -15.69 -21.93
N ARG A 133 -6.07 -15.88 -23.18
CA ARG A 133 -6.98 -15.93 -24.34
C ARG A 133 -8.12 -16.93 -24.15
N LEU A 134 -7.82 -18.07 -23.52
CA LEU A 134 -8.80 -19.11 -23.24
C LEU A 134 -9.68 -18.76 -22.03
N LEU A 135 -9.20 -17.95 -21.08
CA LEU A 135 -10.01 -17.39 -20.00
C LEU A 135 -11.21 -16.61 -20.55
N SER A 136 -11.04 -15.77 -21.59
CA SER A 136 -12.19 -15.05 -22.17
C SER A 136 -13.29 -16.00 -22.66
N THR A 137 -12.91 -17.13 -23.26
CA THR A 137 -13.87 -18.12 -23.75
C THR A 137 -14.56 -18.84 -22.58
N ALA A 138 -13.83 -19.09 -21.51
CA ALA A 138 -14.37 -19.70 -20.30
C ALA A 138 -15.33 -18.75 -19.56
N LEU A 139 -14.96 -17.47 -19.43
CA LEU A 139 -15.76 -16.42 -18.82
C LEU A 139 -17.04 -16.11 -19.61
N ARG A 140 -17.02 -16.25 -20.94
CA ARG A 140 -18.22 -16.16 -21.81
C ARG A 140 -19.13 -17.38 -21.74
N SER A 141 -18.73 -18.45 -21.06
CA SER A 141 -19.57 -19.64 -20.92
C SER A 141 -20.84 -19.29 -20.15
N PRO A 142 -22.04 -19.72 -20.58
CA PRO A 142 -23.27 -19.54 -19.81
C PRO A 142 -23.22 -20.23 -18.44
N ASN A 143 -22.32 -21.20 -18.27
CA ASN A 143 -22.11 -21.93 -17.02
C ASN A 143 -21.16 -21.19 -16.06
N CYS A 144 -20.51 -20.11 -16.49
CA CYS A 144 -19.59 -19.36 -15.64
C CYS A 144 -20.38 -18.58 -14.58
N LYS A 145 -20.21 -18.98 -13.32
CA LYS A 145 -20.88 -18.38 -12.15
C LYS A 145 -20.00 -17.37 -11.41
N ILE A 146 -18.80 -17.05 -11.94
CA ILE A 146 -17.85 -16.14 -11.30
C ILE A 146 -18.44 -14.74 -11.19
N GLN A 147 -18.47 -14.23 -9.96
CA GLN A 147 -18.90 -12.90 -9.56
C GLN A 147 -17.74 -12.05 -9.05
N ILE A 148 -16.74 -12.66 -8.43
CA ILE A 148 -15.56 -11.98 -7.89
C ILE A 148 -14.32 -12.62 -8.51
N LEU A 149 -13.52 -11.82 -9.21
CA LEU A 149 -12.24 -12.23 -9.77
C LEU A 149 -11.15 -11.28 -9.31
N ARG A 150 -10.17 -11.82 -8.57
CA ARG A 150 -8.99 -11.06 -8.12
C ARG A 150 -7.73 -11.64 -8.74
N MET A 151 -6.97 -10.78 -9.42
CA MET A 151 -5.71 -11.12 -10.09
C MET A 151 -4.68 -10.02 -9.82
N LYS A 152 -4.56 -9.61 -8.56
CA LYS A 152 -3.63 -8.56 -8.16
C LYS A 152 -2.18 -9.06 -8.27
N GLY A 153 -1.27 -8.24 -8.78
CA GLY A 153 0.17 -8.56 -8.77
C GLY A 153 0.57 -9.79 -9.57
N CYS A 154 -0.15 -10.11 -10.65
CA CYS A 154 0.11 -11.28 -11.48
C CYS A 154 1.12 -11.05 -12.63
N HIS A 155 1.72 -9.86 -12.70
CA HIS A 155 2.78 -9.41 -13.63
C HIS A 155 2.45 -9.53 -15.15
N GLU A 156 2.90 -8.55 -15.94
CA GLU A 156 2.82 -8.56 -17.42
C GLU A 156 1.42 -8.90 -18.03
N MET A 157 0.36 -8.21 -17.56
CA MET A 157 -1.04 -8.47 -17.93
C MET A 157 -1.58 -7.58 -19.07
N GLY A 158 -0.71 -7.07 -19.96
CA GLY A 158 -1.11 -6.13 -21.01
C GLY A 158 -2.23 -6.67 -21.91
N ARG A 159 -2.05 -7.87 -22.47
CA ARG A 159 -3.06 -8.50 -23.33
C ARG A 159 -4.23 -9.07 -22.53
N THR A 160 -4.02 -9.31 -21.25
CA THR A 160 -5.08 -9.77 -20.35
C THR A 160 -6.23 -8.78 -20.27
N CYS A 161 -5.96 -7.46 -20.24
CA CYS A 161 -7.03 -6.47 -20.26
C CYS A 161 -7.83 -6.48 -21.57
N GLU A 162 -7.23 -6.73 -22.74
CA GLU A 162 -7.99 -6.90 -23.99
C GLU A 162 -8.95 -8.09 -23.93
N VAL A 163 -8.47 -9.19 -23.34
CA VAL A 163 -9.22 -10.43 -23.18
C VAL A 163 -10.36 -10.25 -22.18
N LEU A 164 -10.11 -9.60 -21.05
CA LEU A 164 -11.14 -9.23 -20.07
C LEU A 164 -12.15 -8.25 -20.65
N ALA A 165 -11.70 -7.26 -21.42
CA ALA A 165 -12.59 -6.34 -22.12
C ALA A 165 -13.56 -7.07 -23.04
N SER A 166 -13.07 -8.07 -23.78
CA SER A 166 -13.93 -8.92 -24.62
C SER A 166 -14.92 -9.74 -23.80
N ALA A 167 -14.55 -10.17 -22.59
CA ALA A 167 -15.44 -10.91 -21.70
C ALA A 167 -16.51 -9.97 -21.09
N VAL A 168 -16.14 -8.76 -20.67
CA VAL A 168 -17.05 -7.74 -20.14
C VAL A 168 -18.00 -7.22 -21.22
N SER A 169 -17.52 -6.99 -22.44
CA SER A 169 -18.33 -6.53 -23.58
C SER A 169 -19.38 -7.54 -24.04
N CYS A 170 -19.07 -8.83 -23.93
CA CYS A 170 -19.86 -9.92 -24.52
C CYS A 170 -20.69 -10.69 -23.49
N SER A 171 -21.22 -10.03 -22.45
CA SER A 171 -22.02 -10.64 -21.39
C SER A 171 -21.21 -11.56 -20.47
N LEU A 172 -20.49 -10.95 -19.52
CA LEU A 172 -20.28 -11.49 -18.18
C LEU A 172 -21.46 -11.04 -17.29
N PRO A 173 -22.61 -11.73 -17.28
CA PRO A 173 -23.80 -11.24 -16.57
C PRO A 173 -23.60 -11.23 -15.04
N ASN A 174 -22.60 -11.98 -14.56
CA ASN A 174 -22.43 -12.25 -13.14
C ASN A 174 -21.26 -11.49 -12.50
N LEU A 175 -20.28 -10.98 -13.26
CA LEU A 175 -19.09 -10.38 -12.67
C LEU A 175 -19.44 -9.04 -11.98
N ARG A 176 -19.33 -9.02 -10.66
CA ARG A 176 -19.61 -7.88 -9.78
C ARG A 176 -18.34 -7.20 -9.29
N GLU A 177 -17.25 -7.94 -9.06
CA GLU A 177 -15.97 -7.41 -8.58
C GLU A 177 -14.81 -7.88 -9.45
N LEU A 178 -13.99 -6.91 -9.87
CA LEU A 178 -12.74 -7.14 -10.60
C LEU A 178 -11.61 -6.37 -9.93
N ASP A 179 -10.59 -7.09 -9.47
CA ASP A 179 -9.37 -6.51 -8.91
C ASP A 179 -8.16 -6.87 -9.78
N LEU A 180 -7.59 -5.85 -10.43
CA LEU A 180 -6.39 -5.93 -11.27
C LEU A 180 -5.24 -5.12 -10.68
N SER A 181 -5.30 -4.79 -9.39
CA SER A 181 -4.31 -3.91 -8.76
C SER A 181 -2.88 -4.47 -8.88
N HIS A 182 -1.88 -3.58 -8.87
CA HIS A 182 -0.46 -3.92 -8.95
C HIS A 182 -0.05 -4.69 -10.22
N ASN A 183 -0.77 -4.48 -11.32
CA ASN A 183 -0.41 -5.01 -12.63
C ASN A 183 -0.08 -3.88 -13.58
N GLU A 184 0.95 -4.08 -14.40
CA GLU A 184 1.23 -3.18 -15.53
C GLU A 184 0.22 -3.47 -16.63
N LEU A 185 -0.76 -2.57 -16.76
CA LEU A 185 -1.76 -2.65 -17.82
C LEU A 185 -1.24 -1.90 -19.03
N ASP A 186 -1.19 -2.55 -20.19
CA ASP A 186 -0.91 -1.83 -21.42
C ASP A 186 -2.08 -0.90 -21.78
N TYR A 187 -1.77 0.19 -22.46
CA TYR A 187 -2.74 1.22 -22.81
C TYR A 187 -3.94 0.67 -23.60
N ALA A 188 -3.68 -0.22 -24.55
CA ALA A 188 -4.72 -0.75 -25.44
C ALA A 188 -5.71 -1.65 -24.69
N GLY A 189 -5.19 -2.51 -23.81
CA GLY A 189 -5.96 -3.38 -22.94
C GLY A 189 -6.80 -2.61 -21.94
N ALA A 190 -6.19 -1.70 -21.17
CA ALA A 190 -6.92 -0.88 -20.21
C ALA A 190 -8.01 -0.04 -20.89
N SER A 191 -7.70 0.61 -22.02
CA SER A 191 -8.68 1.37 -22.79
C SER A 191 -9.87 0.53 -23.26
N LYS A 192 -9.61 -0.68 -23.77
CA LYS A 192 -10.68 -1.62 -24.18
C LYS A 192 -11.53 -2.05 -22.98
N LEU A 193 -10.91 -2.35 -21.84
CA LEU A 193 -11.63 -2.75 -20.62
C LEU A 193 -12.56 -1.64 -20.16
N LEU A 194 -12.05 -0.42 -20.03
CA LEU A 194 -12.86 0.73 -19.61
C LEU A 194 -13.98 1.02 -20.60
N THR A 195 -13.69 1.01 -21.90
CA THR A 195 -14.72 1.23 -22.94
C THR A 195 -15.82 0.17 -22.88
N SER A 196 -15.46 -1.09 -22.61
CA SER A 196 -16.44 -2.19 -22.51
C SER A 196 -17.47 -2.01 -21.39
N MET A 197 -17.12 -1.27 -20.32
CA MET A 197 -18.00 -1.00 -19.20
C MET A 197 -19.16 -0.06 -19.55
N THR A 198 -19.10 0.63 -20.69
CA THR A 198 -20.23 1.42 -21.20
C THR A 198 -21.39 0.54 -21.70
N SER A 199 -21.16 -0.75 -21.90
CA SER A 199 -22.19 -1.71 -22.31
C SER A 199 -23.30 -1.82 -21.24
N PRO A 200 -24.59 -1.80 -21.62
CA PRO A 200 -25.70 -1.99 -20.68
C PRO A 200 -25.75 -3.39 -20.06
N GLN A 201 -24.95 -4.33 -20.57
CA GLN A 201 -24.82 -5.68 -20.00
C GLN A 201 -23.76 -5.76 -18.91
N CYS A 202 -22.94 -4.71 -18.73
CA CYS A 202 -21.93 -4.68 -17.68
C CYS A 202 -22.60 -4.63 -16.30
N GLN A 203 -22.30 -5.61 -15.45
CA GLN A 203 -22.84 -5.71 -14.09
C GLN A 203 -21.81 -5.38 -12.99
N LEU A 204 -20.66 -4.81 -13.39
CA LEU A 204 -19.56 -4.57 -12.48
C LEU A 204 -19.92 -3.48 -11.45
N GLU A 205 -19.78 -3.82 -10.18
CA GLU A 205 -20.05 -2.97 -9.03
C GLU A 205 -18.77 -2.48 -8.36
N THR A 206 -17.69 -3.27 -8.42
CA THR A 206 -16.40 -2.94 -7.82
C THR A 206 -15.30 -3.11 -8.86
N LEU A 207 -14.52 -2.05 -9.05
CA LEU A 207 -13.33 -2.06 -9.91
C LEU A 207 -12.13 -1.54 -9.12
N ARG A 208 -11.07 -2.34 -9.02
CA ARG A 208 -9.81 -1.93 -8.40
C ARG A 208 -8.68 -1.97 -9.42
N LEU A 209 -8.09 -0.80 -9.65
CA LEU A 209 -6.99 -0.55 -10.58
C LEU A 209 -5.84 0.15 -9.85
N LYS A 210 -5.63 -0.18 -8.56
CA LYS A 210 -4.58 0.43 -7.75
C LYS A 210 -3.21 0.09 -8.33
N ARG A 211 -2.31 1.06 -8.52
CA ARG A 211 -0.97 0.86 -9.08
C ARG A 211 -0.99 0.11 -10.42
N CYS A 212 -1.76 0.64 -11.37
CA CYS A 212 -1.94 0.09 -12.71
C CYS A 212 -1.36 0.95 -13.84
N CYS A 213 -0.59 1.99 -13.49
CA CYS A 213 0.02 2.93 -14.45
C CYS A 213 -1.02 3.59 -15.37
N LEU A 214 -2.15 4.04 -14.80
CA LEU A 214 -3.20 4.72 -15.54
C LEU A 214 -2.69 6.06 -16.13
N THR A 215 -3.36 6.52 -17.18
CA THR A 215 -3.01 7.75 -17.91
C THR A 215 -4.21 8.69 -17.95
N CYS A 216 -4.02 9.92 -18.43
CA CYS A 216 -5.09 10.91 -18.57
C CYS A 216 -6.25 10.42 -19.44
N GLN A 217 -5.96 9.73 -20.55
CA GLN A 217 -6.95 9.15 -21.44
C GLN A 217 -7.77 8.05 -20.74
N HIS A 218 -7.16 7.26 -19.86
CA HIS A 218 -7.89 6.29 -19.05
C HIS A 218 -8.87 6.98 -18.08
N CYS A 219 -8.51 8.14 -17.53
CA CYS A 219 -9.40 8.93 -16.68
C CYS A 219 -10.58 9.54 -17.47
N GLU A 220 -10.35 10.00 -18.70
CA GLU A 220 -11.43 10.43 -19.60
C GLU A 220 -12.39 9.29 -19.93
N LEU A 221 -11.86 8.08 -20.18
CA LEU A 221 -12.68 6.89 -20.40
C LEU A 221 -13.48 6.54 -19.14
N LEU A 222 -12.88 6.55 -17.96
CA LEU A 222 -13.59 6.35 -16.68
C LEU A 222 -14.69 7.40 -16.49
N ALA A 223 -14.42 8.67 -16.78
CA ALA A 223 -15.43 9.72 -16.73
C ALA A 223 -16.60 9.44 -17.68
N SER A 224 -16.32 8.94 -18.89
CA SER A 224 -17.36 8.54 -19.85
C SER A 224 -18.22 7.37 -19.37
N VAL A 225 -17.60 6.38 -18.70
CA VAL A 225 -18.28 5.22 -18.09
C VAL A 225 -19.20 5.68 -16.96
N LEU A 226 -18.75 6.60 -16.12
CA LEU A 226 -19.57 7.16 -15.03
C LEU A 226 -20.73 8.03 -15.56
N LYS A 227 -20.56 8.67 -16.72
CA LYS A 227 -21.62 9.45 -17.38
C LYS A 227 -22.68 8.60 -18.08
N SER A 228 -22.33 7.42 -18.59
CA SER A 228 -23.20 6.65 -19.48
C SER A 228 -24.50 6.17 -18.82
N GLY A 229 -24.53 6.08 -17.48
CA GLY A 229 -25.66 5.56 -16.71
C GLY A 229 -25.94 4.07 -16.90
N THR A 230 -25.10 3.39 -17.67
CA THR A 230 -25.08 1.93 -17.79
C THR A 230 -24.17 1.26 -16.77
N ALA A 231 -23.26 2.02 -16.17
CA ALA A 231 -22.36 1.52 -15.14
C ALA A 231 -23.12 1.31 -13.82
N HIS A 232 -23.03 0.10 -13.28
CA HIS A 232 -23.51 -0.24 -11.93
C HIS A 232 -22.44 -0.05 -10.84
N LEU A 233 -21.39 0.71 -11.16
CA LEU A 233 -20.19 0.85 -10.35
C LEU A 233 -20.50 1.60 -9.04
N LYS A 234 -20.22 0.93 -7.92
CA LYS A 234 -20.39 1.41 -6.54
C LYS A 234 -19.05 1.66 -5.86
N GLU A 235 -18.00 0.93 -6.20
CA GLU A 235 -16.65 1.10 -5.65
C GLU A 235 -15.61 1.22 -6.77
N LEU A 236 -14.77 2.25 -6.68
CA LEU A 236 -13.65 2.49 -7.57
C LEU A 236 -12.39 2.79 -6.76
N ASP A 237 -11.36 1.97 -6.95
CA ASP A 237 -10.04 2.17 -6.33
C ASP A 237 -9.00 2.46 -7.41
N LEU A 238 -8.49 3.69 -7.44
CA LEU A 238 -7.44 4.16 -8.34
C LEU A 238 -6.14 4.51 -7.59
N SER A 239 -6.01 4.10 -6.33
CA SER A 239 -4.88 4.46 -5.47
C SER A 239 -3.52 4.12 -6.10
N ASP A 240 -2.44 4.80 -5.70
CA ASP A 240 -1.06 4.52 -6.15
C ASP A 240 -0.91 4.59 -7.70
N ASN A 241 -1.74 5.41 -8.37
CA ASN A 241 -1.57 5.81 -9.77
C ASN A 241 -1.28 7.30 -9.82
N ASP A 242 -0.34 7.71 -10.67
CA ASP A 242 0.03 9.12 -10.85
C ASP A 242 -1.03 9.83 -11.71
N LEU A 243 -2.09 10.33 -11.05
CA LEU A 243 -3.22 10.95 -11.73
C LEU A 243 -3.03 12.45 -11.91
N ASP A 244 -2.23 13.12 -11.08
CA ASP A 244 -2.09 14.58 -11.08
C ASP A 244 -3.44 15.34 -11.03
N ASP A 245 -3.40 16.67 -10.93
CA ASP A 245 -4.61 17.48 -10.81
C ASP A 245 -5.50 17.51 -12.07
N PRO A 246 -4.95 17.63 -13.30
CA PRO A 246 -5.77 17.70 -14.52
C PRO A 246 -6.60 16.43 -14.80
N MET A 247 -6.12 15.25 -14.38
CA MET A 247 -6.89 14.02 -14.61
C MET A 247 -8.05 13.89 -13.63
N ILE A 248 -7.93 14.41 -12.40
CA ILE A 248 -9.04 14.50 -11.45
C ILE A 248 -10.11 15.46 -11.95
N GLU A 249 -9.74 16.58 -12.57
CA GLU A 249 -10.70 17.47 -13.21
C GLU A 249 -11.53 16.71 -14.26
N SER A 250 -10.89 15.93 -15.12
CA SER A 250 -11.58 15.06 -16.10
C SER A 250 -12.53 14.06 -15.43
N LEU A 251 -12.07 13.36 -14.39
CA LEU A 251 -12.86 12.37 -13.66
C LEU A 251 -14.06 12.99 -12.94
N SER A 252 -13.89 14.21 -12.40
CA SER A 252 -14.93 14.94 -11.67
C SER A 252 -16.16 15.22 -12.53
N SER A 253 -15.96 15.44 -13.83
CA SER A 253 -17.06 15.62 -14.77
C SER A 253 -17.96 14.38 -14.89
N GLY A 254 -17.41 13.18 -14.68
CA GLY A 254 -18.19 11.93 -14.65
C GLY A 254 -18.84 11.65 -13.31
N LEU A 255 -18.15 11.97 -12.22
CA LEU A 255 -18.64 11.78 -10.85
C LEU A 255 -19.77 12.74 -10.49
N THR A 256 -19.82 13.92 -11.11
CA THR A 256 -20.91 14.91 -10.96
C THR A 256 -22.16 14.58 -11.80
N SER A 257 -22.11 13.53 -12.63
CA SER A 257 -23.26 13.10 -13.43
C SER A 257 -24.41 12.59 -12.55
N PRO A 258 -25.68 12.92 -12.85
CA PRO A 258 -26.84 12.38 -12.13
C PRO A 258 -26.99 10.86 -12.28
N HIS A 259 -26.28 10.27 -13.25
CA HIS A 259 -26.27 8.83 -13.47
C HIS A 259 -25.16 8.10 -12.69
N CYS A 260 -24.26 8.83 -12.05
CA CYS A 260 -23.23 8.22 -11.22
C CYS A 260 -23.88 7.57 -9.99
N ALA A 261 -23.49 6.33 -9.68
CA ALA A 261 -23.95 5.57 -8.52
C ALA A 261 -22.82 5.23 -7.53
N LEU A 262 -21.65 5.85 -7.70
CA LEU A 262 -20.43 5.51 -6.98
C LEU A 262 -20.52 5.90 -5.50
N LYS A 263 -20.38 4.93 -4.60
CA LYS A 263 -20.44 5.12 -3.15
C LYS A 263 -19.06 5.26 -2.52
N THR A 264 -18.07 4.55 -3.07
CA THR A 264 -16.70 4.53 -2.54
C THR A 264 -15.73 4.90 -3.63
N LEU A 265 -14.92 5.92 -3.37
CA LEU A 265 -13.84 6.38 -4.24
C LEU A 265 -12.53 6.41 -3.44
N ARG A 266 -11.52 5.68 -3.92
CA ARG A 266 -10.18 5.69 -3.33
C ARG A 266 -9.18 6.27 -4.32
N LEU A 267 -8.55 7.37 -3.92
CA LEU A 267 -7.53 8.13 -4.66
C LEU A 267 -6.28 8.29 -3.79
N LYS A 268 -5.97 7.29 -2.95
CA LYS A 268 -4.84 7.35 -2.04
C LYS A 268 -3.53 7.37 -2.82
N GLN A 269 -2.63 8.30 -2.50
CA GLN A 269 -1.31 8.40 -3.13
C GLN A 269 -1.42 8.51 -4.66
N CYS A 270 -2.19 9.49 -5.13
CA CYS A 270 -2.45 9.73 -6.55
C CYS A 270 -1.74 10.97 -7.12
N GLY A 271 -0.86 11.59 -6.33
CA GLY A 271 -0.16 12.81 -6.75
C GLY A 271 -1.02 14.08 -6.66
N LEU A 272 -2.16 14.03 -5.96
CA LEU A 272 -3.11 15.15 -5.93
C LEU A 272 -2.58 16.30 -5.06
N THR A 273 -2.86 17.52 -5.50
CA THR A 273 -2.56 18.75 -4.75
C THR A 273 -3.83 19.53 -4.44
N GLU A 274 -3.69 20.73 -3.88
CA GLU A 274 -4.81 21.67 -3.68
C GLU A 274 -5.55 22.02 -4.99
N ASP A 275 -4.89 21.92 -6.15
CA ASP A 275 -5.51 22.20 -7.46
C ASP A 275 -6.56 21.14 -7.86
N SER A 276 -6.50 19.93 -7.31
CA SER A 276 -7.56 18.90 -7.45
C SER A 276 -8.81 19.20 -6.63
N CYS A 277 -8.69 19.96 -5.54
CA CYS A 277 -9.73 20.13 -4.55
C CYS A 277 -11.01 20.80 -5.07
N PRO A 278 -10.97 21.79 -6.00
CA PRO A 278 -12.19 22.33 -6.61
C PRO A 278 -13.02 21.26 -7.32
N GLY A 279 -12.39 20.32 -8.04
CA GLY A 279 -13.09 19.20 -8.69
C GLY A 279 -13.71 18.25 -7.67
N LEU A 280 -13.00 17.95 -6.59
CA LEU A 280 -13.51 17.13 -5.47
C LEU A 280 -14.67 17.80 -4.73
N ALA A 281 -14.57 19.10 -4.44
CA ALA A 281 -15.62 19.87 -3.82
C ALA A 281 -16.88 19.97 -4.71
N ALA A 282 -16.69 20.08 -6.04
CA ALA A 282 -17.79 20.04 -7.00
C ALA A 282 -18.54 18.69 -6.96
N ILE A 283 -17.84 17.57 -6.79
CA ILE A 283 -18.46 16.24 -6.62
C ILE A 283 -19.30 16.20 -5.33
N LEU A 284 -18.75 16.66 -4.21
CA LEU A 284 -19.44 16.66 -2.92
C LEU A 284 -20.65 17.62 -2.91
N SER A 285 -20.59 18.69 -3.71
CA SER A 285 -21.63 19.70 -3.83
C SER A 285 -22.70 19.38 -4.86
N ALA A 286 -22.49 18.37 -5.71
CA ALA A 286 -23.39 18.03 -6.80
C ALA A 286 -24.81 17.72 -6.30
N ASP A 287 -25.82 18.07 -7.12
CA ASP A 287 -27.23 17.81 -6.82
C ASP A 287 -27.51 16.32 -6.52
N HIS A 288 -26.75 15.45 -7.18
CA HIS A 288 -26.78 14.01 -6.95
C HIS A 288 -25.38 13.49 -6.60
N CYS A 289 -25.04 13.52 -5.32
CA CYS A 289 -23.82 12.90 -4.78
C CYS A 289 -24.15 11.57 -4.08
N PRO A 290 -23.84 10.40 -4.70
CA PRO A 290 -24.03 9.09 -4.06
C PRO A 290 -22.87 8.71 -3.11
N LEU A 291 -21.80 9.49 -3.08
CA LEU A 291 -20.56 9.14 -2.41
C LEU A 291 -20.73 9.13 -0.89
N THR A 292 -20.37 8.01 -0.27
CA THR A 292 -20.38 7.80 1.18
C THR A 292 -18.97 7.64 1.75
N GLU A 293 -18.00 7.22 0.94
CA GLU A 293 -16.60 7.05 1.35
C GLU A 293 -15.64 7.67 0.35
N LEU A 294 -14.70 8.48 0.85
CA LEU A 294 -13.66 9.11 0.07
C LEU A 294 -12.31 8.98 0.77
N ASP A 295 -11.36 8.32 0.10
CA ASP A 295 -9.97 8.21 0.57
C ASP A 295 -9.04 9.04 -0.30
N LEU A 296 -8.52 10.12 0.27
CA LEU A 296 -7.55 11.03 -0.34
C LEU A 296 -6.18 10.96 0.35
N SER A 297 -5.93 9.94 1.16
CA SER A 297 -4.72 9.85 1.96
C SER A 297 -3.45 9.90 1.09
N CYS A 298 -2.34 10.37 1.65
CA CYS A 298 -1.04 10.45 1.00
C CYS A 298 -1.00 11.37 -0.25
N ASN A 299 -1.85 12.40 -0.30
CA ASN A 299 -1.85 13.46 -1.32
C ASN A 299 -1.56 14.83 -0.68
N VAL A 300 -0.92 15.76 -1.38
CA VAL A 300 -0.44 17.03 -0.81
C VAL A 300 -1.51 18.13 -0.94
N LEU A 301 -2.64 17.94 -0.26
CA LEU A 301 -3.79 18.84 -0.37
C LEU A 301 -3.61 20.16 0.40
N GLN A 302 -2.80 20.14 1.47
CA GLN A 302 -2.54 21.30 2.34
C GLN A 302 -3.81 21.89 2.98
N ASP A 303 -3.66 23.01 3.68
CA ASP A 303 -4.80 23.70 4.30
C ASP A 303 -5.75 24.30 3.25
N SER A 304 -5.21 24.88 2.17
CA SER A 304 -5.99 25.49 1.08
C SER A 304 -6.91 24.49 0.37
N GLY A 305 -6.41 23.31 0.03
CA GLY A 305 -7.22 22.26 -0.59
C GLY A 305 -8.30 21.72 0.35
N VAL A 306 -7.97 21.58 1.63
CA VAL A 306 -8.93 21.13 2.65
C VAL A 306 -10.02 22.17 2.93
N GLU A 307 -9.70 23.46 2.90
CA GLU A 307 -10.69 24.53 2.98
C GLU A 307 -11.73 24.39 1.85
N VAL A 308 -11.28 24.17 0.61
CA VAL A 308 -12.15 23.95 -0.55
C VAL A 308 -13.00 22.67 -0.41
N ILE A 309 -12.40 21.56 0.03
CA ILE A 309 -13.17 20.33 0.32
C ILE A 309 -14.21 20.57 1.41
N SER A 310 -13.86 21.35 2.44
CA SER A 310 -14.74 21.68 3.56
C SER A 310 -15.95 22.47 3.10
N GLU A 311 -15.81 23.38 2.14
CA GLU A 311 -16.95 24.05 1.49
C GLU A 311 -17.90 23.04 0.83
N GLY A 312 -17.36 22.05 0.12
CA GLY A 312 -18.15 20.99 -0.50
C GLY A 312 -18.94 20.14 0.50
N LEU A 313 -18.37 19.88 1.68
CA LEU A 313 -19.05 19.17 2.76
C LEU A 313 -20.25 19.93 3.34
N THR A 314 -20.32 21.26 3.17
CA THR A 314 -21.46 22.06 3.64
C THR A 314 -22.71 21.90 2.78
N SER A 315 -22.59 21.27 1.60
CA SER A 315 -23.71 21.04 0.70
C SER A 315 -24.77 20.13 1.35
N PRO A 316 -26.08 20.48 1.27
CA PRO A 316 -27.14 19.63 1.80
C PRO A 316 -27.27 18.28 1.06
N ASN A 317 -26.66 18.17 -0.12
CA ASN A 317 -26.70 16.95 -0.93
C ASN A 317 -25.50 16.03 -0.64
N CYS A 318 -24.54 16.46 0.18
CA CYS A 318 -23.38 15.66 0.55
C CYS A 318 -23.80 14.51 1.47
N LYS A 319 -23.55 13.27 1.03
CA LYS A 319 -23.84 12.03 1.77
C LYS A 319 -22.60 11.36 2.35
N LEU A 320 -21.46 12.06 2.33
CA LEU A 320 -20.19 11.50 2.73
C LEU A 320 -20.23 11.13 4.22
N GLU A 321 -19.95 9.87 4.52
CA GLU A 321 -19.93 9.32 5.88
C GLU A 321 -18.49 9.09 6.38
N SER A 322 -17.55 8.78 5.49
CA SER A 322 -16.13 8.57 5.82
C SER A 322 -15.22 9.38 4.89
N LEU A 323 -14.36 10.20 5.48
CA LEU A 323 -13.33 10.99 4.78
C LEU A 323 -11.96 10.66 5.36
N ARG A 324 -11.06 10.14 4.52
CA ARG A 324 -9.67 9.84 4.90
C ARG A 324 -8.71 10.82 4.25
N LEU A 325 -7.97 11.51 5.10
CA LEU A 325 -7.01 12.57 4.76
C LEU A 325 -5.68 12.32 5.47
N SER A 326 -5.32 11.05 5.69
CA SER A 326 -4.07 10.71 6.33
C SER A 326 -2.89 11.15 5.46
N PHE A 327 -1.81 11.70 6.02
CA PHE A 327 -0.67 12.20 5.24
C PHE A 327 -1.03 13.25 4.17
N CYS A 328 -1.86 14.24 4.51
CA CYS A 328 -2.31 15.27 3.56
C CYS A 328 -1.66 16.65 3.70
N CYS A 329 -0.61 16.75 4.53
CA CYS A 329 0.05 18.02 4.86
C CYS A 329 -0.89 19.07 5.44
N ILE A 330 -1.88 18.64 6.24
CA ILE A 330 -2.89 19.51 6.84
C ILE A 330 -2.35 20.06 8.17
N SER A 331 -2.54 21.34 8.42
CA SER A 331 -2.14 22.00 9.65
C SER A 331 -3.33 22.52 10.47
N GLU A 332 -3.07 23.29 11.53
CA GLU A 332 -4.10 23.77 12.46
C GLU A 332 -5.22 24.57 11.77
N PRO A 333 -4.93 25.53 10.86
CA PRO A 333 -5.96 26.29 10.14
C PRO A 333 -6.89 25.40 9.31
N GLY A 334 -6.35 24.43 8.55
CA GLY A 334 -7.18 23.51 7.76
C GLY A 334 -8.11 22.67 8.64
N CYS A 335 -7.62 22.17 9.78
CA CYS A 335 -8.46 21.45 10.74
C CYS A 335 -9.53 22.34 11.40
N VAL A 336 -9.22 23.60 11.69
CA VAL A 336 -10.20 24.58 12.21
C VAL A 336 -11.28 24.88 11.17
N SER A 337 -10.89 25.08 9.90
CA SER A 337 -11.84 25.30 8.79
C SER A 337 -12.79 24.12 8.62
N MET A 338 -12.25 22.90 8.63
CA MET A 338 -13.07 21.69 8.55
C MET A 338 -14.02 21.54 9.74
N ALA A 339 -13.55 21.83 10.97
CA ALA A 339 -14.43 21.84 12.13
C ALA A 339 -15.57 22.86 11.99
N ALA A 340 -15.32 24.03 11.38
CA ALA A 340 -16.33 25.03 11.11
C ALA A 340 -17.36 24.54 10.06
N ALA A 341 -16.92 23.87 8.99
CA ALA A 341 -17.83 23.29 8.00
C ALA A 341 -18.78 22.25 8.62
N LEU A 342 -18.29 21.43 9.57
CA LEU A 342 -19.07 20.42 10.29
C LEU A 342 -20.04 20.99 11.34
N THR A 343 -20.12 22.32 11.49
CA THR A 343 -21.17 23.00 12.28
C THR A 343 -22.43 23.30 11.45
N SER A 344 -22.32 23.26 10.13
CA SER A 344 -23.36 23.69 9.20
C SER A 344 -24.24 22.51 8.79
N ARG A 345 -25.45 22.42 9.39
CA ARG A 345 -26.45 21.35 9.16
C ARG A 345 -25.92 19.96 9.58
N PRO A 346 -26.76 18.90 9.60
CA PRO A 346 -26.27 17.58 9.96
C PRO A 346 -25.41 17.08 8.79
N ALA A 347 -24.12 17.39 8.80
CA ALA A 347 -23.15 16.73 7.94
C ALA A 347 -23.30 15.22 8.17
N CYS A 348 -23.37 14.43 7.09
CA CYS A 348 -23.49 12.97 7.18
C CYS A 348 -22.20 12.30 7.67
N LEU A 349 -21.12 13.08 7.82
CA LEU A 349 -19.78 12.59 8.12
C LEU A 349 -19.73 12.00 9.53
N LYS A 350 -19.41 10.71 9.60
CA LYS A 350 -19.28 9.91 10.83
C LYS A 350 -17.83 9.67 11.20
N GLU A 351 -16.96 9.53 10.21
CA GLU A 351 -15.54 9.21 10.38
C GLU A 351 -14.66 10.20 9.62
N LEU A 352 -13.66 10.73 10.32
CA LEU A 352 -12.64 11.61 9.75
C LEU A 352 -11.25 11.12 10.17
N ASP A 353 -10.45 10.69 9.21
CA ASP A 353 -9.07 10.27 9.45
C ASP A 353 -8.09 11.38 9.07
N LEU A 354 -7.50 12.02 10.08
CA LEU A 354 -6.45 13.04 9.96
C LEU A 354 -5.10 12.54 10.52
N SER A 355 -4.91 11.23 10.67
CA SER A 355 -3.64 10.67 11.11
C SER A 355 -2.48 11.17 10.25
N TYR A 356 -1.29 11.29 10.84
CA TYR A 356 -0.10 11.78 10.15
C TYR A 356 -0.26 13.18 9.51
N ASN A 357 -0.99 14.08 10.16
CA ASN A 357 -1.04 15.52 9.86
C ASN A 357 -0.61 16.37 11.07
N HIS A 358 -0.72 17.69 10.99
CA HIS A 358 -0.45 18.60 12.12
C HIS A 358 -1.68 19.40 12.56
N PRO A 359 -2.71 18.78 13.14
CA PRO A 359 -3.97 19.46 13.47
C PRO A 359 -3.84 20.59 14.52
N GLY A 360 -2.69 20.72 15.20
CA GLY A 360 -2.49 21.67 16.29
C GLY A 360 -3.42 21.45 17.49
N ASP A 361 -3.25 22.25 18.53
CA ASP A 361 -4.12 22.17 19.72
C ASP A 361 -5.50 22.74 19.44
N ALA A 362 -5.59 23.82 18.65
CA ALA A 362 -6.86 24.46 18.33
C ALA A 362 -7.70 23.60 17.38
N GLY A 363 -7.10 23.07 16.32
CA GLY A 363 -7.79 22.19 15.36
C GLY A 363 -8.23 20.88 16.01
N THR A 364 -7.37 20.25 16.81
CA THR A 364 -7.73 19.05 17.60
C THR A 364 -8.91 19.34 18.54
N ARG A 365 -8.89 20.46 19.27
CA ARG A 365 -9.97 20.85 20.18
C ARG A 365 -11.27 21.14 19.43
N ALA A 366 -11.20 21.85 18.31
CA ALA A 366 -12.36 22.19 17.49
C ALA A 366 -13.07 20.95 16.95
N LEU A 367 -12.32 20.00 16.38
CA LEU A 367 -12.86 18.74 15.86
C LEU A 367 -13.38 17.81 16.96
N ARG A 368 -12.69 17.70 18.10
CA ARG A 368 -13.20 16.92 19.26
C ARG A 368 -14.50 17.49 19.81
N ALA A 369 -14.65 18.82 19.81
CA ALA A 369 -15.89 19.47 20.20
C ALA A 369 -17.05 19.15 19.24
N ARG A 370 -16.76 18.85 17.95
CA ARG A 370 -17.78 18.35 17.01
C ARG A 370 -18.26 16.95 17.37
N VAL A 371 -17.35 16.05 17.76
CA VAL A 371 -17.71 14.68 18.21
C VAL A 371 -18.63 14.69 19.43
N GLN A 372 -18.51 15.71 20.28
CA GLN A 372 -19.34 15.87 21.48
C GLN A 372 -20.65 16.61 21.22
N ASP A 373 -20.85 17.20 20.03
CA ASP A 373 -22.04 17.96 19.69
C ASP A 373 -23.18 17.01 19.30
N PRO A 374 -24.32 17.00 20.03
CA PRO A 374 -25.45 16.12 19.71
C PRO A 374 -26.07 16.35 18.32
N ASN A 375 -25.79 17.50 17.70
CA ASN A 375 -26.29 17.85 16.37
C ASN A 375 -25.29 17.51 15.24
N CYS A 376 -24.15 16.92 15.58
CA CYS A 376 -23.13 16.47 14.63
C CYS A 376 -23.12 14.94 14.57
N HIS A 377 -23.01 14.36 13.37
CA HIS A 377 -22.92 12.89 13.21
C HIS A 377 -21.50 12.35 13.38
N LEU A 378 -20.50 13.21 13.54
CA LEU A 378 -19.11 12.82 13.64
C LEU A 378 -18.88 12.01 14.91
N THR A 379 -18.53 10.73 14.77
CA THR A 379 -18.32 9.81 15.91
C THR A 379 -16.84 9.50 16.13
N LEU A 380 -16.04 9.53 15.07
CA LEU A 380 -14.63 9.17 15.10
C LEU A 380 -13.79 10.24 14.40
N VAL A 381 -12.78 10.73 15.10
CA VAL A 381 -11.70 11.52 14.50
C VAL A 381 -10.36 10.91 14.90
N ASN A 382 -9.57 10.52 13.91
CA ASN A 382 -8.24 9.97 14.11
C ASN A 382 -7.17 11.06 13.94
N PHE A 383 -6.28 11.20 14.93
CA PHE A 383 -5.14 12.13 14.92
C PHE A 383 -3.80 11.40 15.14
N ASP A 384 -3.78 10.07 15.04
CA ASP A 384 -2.61 9.27 15.36
C ASP A 384 -1.39 9.72 14.56
N HIS A 385 -0.23 9.69 15.21
CA HIS A 385 1.06 10.05 14.60
C HIS A 385 1.14 11.48 14.01
N GLY A 386 0.36 12.43 14.52
CA GLY A 386 0.44 13.82 14.09
C GLY A 386 1.61 14.64 14.67
N GLY A 387 2.00 15.71 13.99
CA GLY A 387 3.03 16.68 14.42
C GLY A 387 3.56 17.58 13.30
N LEU A 388 4.32 18.63 13.66
CA LEU A 388 4.88 19.62 12.71
C LEU A 388 5.69 18.96 11.58
N PHE A 389 6.25 17.81 11.90
CA PHE A 389 7.08 16.97 11.05
C PHE A 389 6.32 16.36 9.85
N CYS A 390 4.99 16.50 9.80
CA CYS A 390 4.12 16.11 8.69
C CYS A 390 4.00 17.18 7.59
N LEU A 391 4.52 18.39 7.81
CA LEU A 391 4.47 19.50 6.86
C LEU A 391 5.83 19.64 6.16
N THR A 392 5.92 19.18 4.90
CA THR A 392 7.17 19.11 4.14
C THR A 392 7.80 20.49 3.88
N THR A 393 6.97 21.50 3.61
CA THR A 393 7.35 22.90 3.40
C THR A 393 7.97 23.53 4.66
N GLU A 394 7.49 23.14 5.84
CA GLU A 394 7.98 23.66 7.12
C GLU A 394 9.26 22.99 7.62
N LEU A 395 9.66 21.84 7.05
CA LEU A 395 10.94 21.20 7.36
C LEU A 395 12.12 21.90 6.66
N GLY A 396 11.89 22.44 5.47
CA GLY A 396 12.89 23.20 4.72
C GLY A 396 13.48 24.38 5.50
N LYS A 397 12.70 25.02 6.38
CA LYS A 397 13.20 26.12 7.24
C LYS A 397 14.23 25.68 8.28
N TYR A 398 14.34 24.38 8.55
CA TYR A 398 15.33 23.78 9.44
C TYR A 398 16.46 23.08 8.67
N ALA A 399 16.52 23.24 7.35
CA ALA A 399 17.58 22.68 6.52
C ALA A 399 18.96 23.05 7.07
N CYS A 400 19.80 22.05 7.30
CA CYS A 400 21.18 22.24 7.71
C CYS A 400 22.15 21.82 6.60
N SER A 401 23.20 22.63 6.43
CA SER A 401 24.31 22.29 5.56
C SER A 401 25.28 21.41 6.33
N LEU A 402 25.50 20.20 5.83
CA LEU A 402 26.36 19.19 6.46
C LEU A 402 27.54 18.85 5.56
N SER A 403 28.64 18.42 6.17
CA SER A 403 29.81 17.89 5.47
C SER A 403 30.39 16.69 6.22
N PHE A 404 30.89 15.70 5.49
CA PHE A 404 31.53 14.53 6.11
C PHE A 404 32.84 14.93 6.81
N ASP A 405 33.02 14.48 8.06
CA ASP A 405 34.24 14.69 8.83
C ASP A 405 35.32 13.64 8.47
N PRO A 406 36.40 14.04 7.78
CA PRO A 406 37.50 13.13 7.43
C PRO A 406 38.23 12.56 8.65
N GLY A 407 38.08 13.20 9.82
CA GLY A 407 38.61 12.73 11.09
C GLY A 407 37.93 11.46 11.60
N THR A 408 36.65 11.26 11.27
CA THR A 408 35.89 10.07 11.69
C THR A 408 35.86 8.97 10.63
N LEU A 409 36.11 9.31 9.36
CA LEU A 409 36.02 8.45 8.19
C LEU A 409 36.76 7.11 8.32
N HIS A 410 36.06 6.00 8.10
CA HIS A 410 36.65 4.67 8.04
C HIS A 410 37.60 4.49 6.82
N PRO A 411 38.72 3.75 6.95
CA PRO A 411 39.68 3.49 5.85
C PRO A 411 39.12 2.91 4.55
N GLU A 412 38.02 2.15 4.61
CA GLU A 412 37.36 1.60 3.41
C GLU A 412 36.49 2.62 2.66
N LEU A 413 36.28 3.81 3.24
CA LEU A 413 35.50 4.87 2.64
C LEU A 413 36.41 5.92 2.02
N SER A 414 36.04 6.38 0.84
CA SER A 414 36.59 7.58 0.20
C SER A 414 35.54 8.69 0.14
N LEU A 415 35.97 9.93 0.34
CA LEU A 415 35.13 11.12 0.23
C LEU A 415 35.30 11.81 -1.12
N SER A 416 34.25 12.46 -1.62
CA SER A 416 34.39 13.44 -2.72
C SER A 416 35.21 14.66 -2.28
N GLU A 417 35.72 15.41 -3.26
CA GLU A 417 36.51 16.63 -3.02
C GLU A 417 35.76 17.66 -2.16
N ASP A 418 34.46 17.79 -2.38
CA ASP A 418 33.57 18.69 -1.63
C ASP A 418 33.06 18.12 -0.29
N LYS A 419 33.47 16.89 0.06
CA LYS A 419 33.06 16.15 1.26
C LYS A 419 31.54 15.99 1.42
N SER A 420 30.80 16.01 0.31
CA SER A 420 29.35 15.80 0.30
C SER A 420 28.96 14.34 0.02
N SER A 421 29.88 13.50 -0.44
CA SER A 421 29.62 12.08 -0.71
C SER A 421 30.70 11.17 -0.13
N ALA A 422 30.28 9.96 0.27
CA ALA A 422 31.14 8.89 0.77
C ALA A 422 30.85 7.59 0.01
N THR A 423 31.90 6.90 -0.44
CA THR A 423 31.77 5.65 -1.22
C THR A 423 32.63 4.55 -0.63
N CYS A 424 32.09 3.34 -0.53
CA CYS A 424 32.81 2.13 -0.14
C CYS A 424 33.18 1.31 -1.38
N ARG A 425 34.47 1.27 -1.75
CA ARG A 425 34.95 0.52 -2.94
C ARG A 425 35.67 -0.79 -2.61
N GLY A 426 35.71 -1.19 -1.34
CA GLY A 426 36.47 -2.35 -0.89
C GLY A 426 38.00 -2.14 -0.87
N GLU A 427 38.48 -0.93 -1.20
CA GLU A 427 39.88 -0.53 -1.11
C GLU A 427 40.15 0.11 0.25
N VAL A 428 41.20 -0.37 0.94
CA VAL A 428 41.61 0.17 2.24
C VAL A 428 42.61 1.31 2.02
N HIS A 429 42.22 2.52 2.38
CA HIS A 429 43.04 3.72 2.26
C HIS A 429 43.85 3.98 3.53
N THR A 430 45.05 4.54 3.37
CA THR A 430 45.89 4.94 4.50
C THR A 430 45.55 6.38 4.90
N TYR A 431 44.83 6.55 6.00
CA TYR A 431 44.57 7.85 6.61
C TYR A 431 45.40 8.05 7.89
N PRO A 432 45.68 9.31 8.30
CA PRO A 432 46.33 9.58 9.58
C PRO A 432 45.53 8.98 10.74
N ASP A 433 46.22 8.29 11.65
CA ASP A 433 45.61 7.75 12.86
C ASP A 433 45.09 8.89 13.74
N ARG A 434 43.83 8.76 14.17
CA ARG A 434 43.11 9.73 14.99
C ARG A 434 42.22 8.97 15.98
N PRO A 435 42.11 9.41 17.23
CA PRO A 435 41.21 8.80 18.21
C PRO A 435 39.76 8.71 17.72
N GLU A 436 39.32 9.68 16.94
CA GLU A 436 37.94 9.81 16.45
C GLU A 436 37.61 8.92 15.25
N ARG A 437 38.61 8.24 14.67
CA ARG A 437 38.46 7.45 13.44
C ARG A 437 37.82 6.10 13.71
N PHE A 438 36.81 5.74 12.92
CA PHE A 438 36.25 4.38 12.93
C PHE A 438 37.20 3.36 12.31
N THR A 439 37.31 2.19 12.93
CA THR A 439 38.27 1.15 12.49
C THR A 439 37.66 -0.19 12.07
N LEU A 440 36.41 -0.47 12.42
CA LEU A 440 35.76 -1.75 12.11
C LEU A 440 34.62 -1.61 11.09
N CYS A 441 33.71 -0.66 11.32
CA CYS A 441 32.55 -0.48 10.47
C CYS A 441 32.81 0.62 9.43
N PRO A 442 32.53 0.39 8.14
CA PRO A 442 32.62 1.43 7.10
C PRO A 442 31.56 2.53 7.29
N GLN A 443 31.86 3.47 8.19
CA GLN A 443 30.99 4.57 8.58
C GLN A 443 31.74 5.90 8.77
N VAL A 444 30.99 6.99 8.83
CA VAL A 444 31.47 8.37 8.98
C VAL A 444 30.40 9.23 9.67
N LEU A 445 30.82 10.24 10.43
CA LEU A 445 29.95 11.30 10.93
C LEU A 445 30.15 12.61 10.15
N CYS A 446 29.14 13.47 10.17
CA CYS A 446 29.29 14.86 9.75
C CYS A 446 30.03 15.69 10.80
N ALA A 447 30.62 16.81 10.37
CA ALA A 447 31.42 17.67 11.24
C ALA A 447 30.57 18.59 12.13
N GLU A 448 29.36 18.92 11.68
CA GLU A 448 28.49 19.92 12.28
C GLU A 448 27.63 19.35 13.43
N PRO A 449 27.59 20.00 14.61
CA PRO A 449 26.74 19.58 15.71
C PRO A 449 25.28 20.00 15.50
N LEU A 450 24.36 19.05 15.65
CA LEU A 450 22.91 19.22 15.57
C LEU A 450 22.34 19.55 16.96
N SER A 451 22.25 20.84 17.28
CA SER A 451 21.94 21.33 18.64
C SER A 451 20.47 21.77 18.85
N GLY A 452 19.67 21.82 17.80
CA GLY A 452 18.30 22.34 17.82
C GLY A 452 17.36 21.55 16.93
N ARG A 453 16.56 22.27 16.13
CA ARG A 453 15.79 21.67 15.03
C ARG A 453 16.64 21.65 13.78
N CYS A 454 16.86 20.47 13.21
CA CYS A 454 17.72 20.30 12.04
C CYS A 454 17.08 19.30 11.08
N TYR A 455 17.07 19.65 9.80
CA TYR A 455 16.60 18.81 8.71
C TYR A 455 17.73 18.60 7.70
N TRP A 456 17.96 17.36 7.28
CA TRP A 456 18.90 17.06 6.20
C TRP A 456 18.40 15.90 5.36
N GLU A 457 18.85 15.86 4.11
CA GLU A 457 18.55 14.78 3.17
C GLU A 457 19.84 14.13 2.69
N ALA A 458 19.77 12.83 2.47
CA ALA A 458 20.84 12.10 1.82
C ALA A 458 20.30 11.01 0.89
N GLU A 459 21.01 10.84 -0.21
CA GLU A 459 20.71 9.87 -1.25
C GLU A 459 21.74 8.75 -1.21
N TRP A 460 21.28 7.50 -1.18
CA TRP A 460 22.15 6.33 -1.10
C TRP A 460 22.11 5.52 -2.40
N SER A 461 23.13 4.72 -2.67
CA SER A 461 23.17 3.82 -3.83
C SER A 461 23.75 2.46 -3.47
N GLY A 462 23.42 1.44 -4.25
CA GLY A 462 23.86 0.06 -4.04
C GLY A 462 22.82 -0.80 -3.32
N CYS A 463 23.26 -1.78 -2.54
CA CYS A 463 22.39 -2.78 -1.92
C CYS A 463 21.92 -2.41 -0.50
N LYS A 464 22.73 -1.63 0.24
CA LYS A 464 22.45 -1.32 1.65
C LYS A 464 23.21 -0.09 2.17
N ALA A 465 22.52 0.78 2.91
CA ALA A 465 23.10 1.89 3.65
C ALA A 465 22.35 2.11 4.98
N LEU A 466 23.00 2.77 5.95
CA LEU A 466 22.35 3.27 7.15
C LEU A 466 22.55 4.78 7.24
N LEU A 467 21.47 5.47 7.62
CA LEU A 467 21.45 6.91 7.80
C LEU A 467 20.89 7.20 9.19
N GLY A 468 21.49 8.13 9.92
CA GLY A 468 21.09 8.33 11.30
C GLY A 468 21.77 9.50 11.97
N ALA A 469 21.70 9.49 13.30
CA ALA A 469 22.38 10.43 14.16
C ALA A 469 23.01 9.71 15.35
N ALA A 470 24.11 10.24 15.85
CA ALA A 470 24.83 9.69 16.99
C ALA A 470 25.31 10.80 17.92
N TYR A 471 25.44 10.49 19.20
CA TYR A 471 26.21 11.33 20.10
C TYR A 471 27.68 11.31 19.71
N LYS A 472 28.40 12.40 20.04
CA LYS A 472 29.83 12.49 19.76
C LYS A 472 30.63 11.36 20.43
N CYS A 473 30.16 10.91 21.59
CA CYS A 473 30.74 9.86 22.41
C CYS A 473 30.54 8.43 21.87
N ILE A 474 29.93 8.24 20.69
CA ILE A 474 29.85 6.92 20.05
C ILE A 474 31.25 6.30 19.96
N GLU A 475 31.34 5.03 20.37
CA GLU A 475 32.59 4.28 20.40
C GLU A 475 33.18 4.14 19.00
N ARG A 476 34.49 4.39 18.86
CA ARG A 476 35.15 4.42 17.54
C ARG A 476 35.85 3.12 17.20
N LYS A 477 36.23 2.36 18.23
CA LYS A 477 37.02 1.14 18.14
C LYS A 477 36.31 0.02 18.90
N GLY A 478 36.33 -1.20 18.37
CA GLY A 478 35.66 -2.34 19.01
C GLY A 478 34.77 -3.09 18.02
N SER A 479 33.89 -3.93 18.56
CA SER A 479 32.95 -4.74 17.78
C SER A 479 31.78 -3.93 17.23
N ALA A 480 31.08 -4.48 16.23
CA ALA A 480 30.05 -3.75 15.49
C ALA A 480 28.82 -3.37 16.33
N ASP A 481 28.55 -4.13 17.39
CA ASP A 481 27.50 -3.88 18.39
C ASP A 481 27.75 -2.64 19.24
N VAL A 482 29.03 -2.26 19.47
CA VAL A 482 29.38 -1.06 20.24
C VAL A 482 29.69 0.15 19.37
N SER A 483 30.42 -0.01 18.26
CA SER A 483 30.81 1.12 17.41
C SER A 483 29.86 1.40 16.25
N GLY A 484 29.00 0.45 15.88
CA GLY A 484 28.12 0.55 14.71
C GLY A 484 26.99 1.55 14.91
N ILE A 485 26.72 2.39 13.91
CA ILE A 485 25.59 3.33 13.96
C ILE A 485 24.25 2.59 14.05
N GLY A 486 23.42 2.96 15.03
CA GLY A 486 22.15 2.30 15.36
C GLY A 486 22.28 1.03 16.20
N ALA A 487 23.48 0.45 16.33
CA ALA A 487 23.70 -0.80 17.06
C ALA A 487 23.74 -0.62 18.59
N ASN A 488 24.12 0.57 19.04
CA ASN A 488 24.33 0.92 20.45
C ASN A 488 23.26 1.89 20.98
N GLY A 489 23.33 2.21 22.27
CA GLY A 489 22.45 3.19 22.92
C GLY A 489 22.81 4.66 22.66
N SER A 490 23.90 4.94 21.95
CA SER A 490 24.38 6.31 21.65
C SER A 490 24.08 6.75 20.22
N SER A 491 23.31 5.97 19.47
CA SER A 491 22.97 6.25 18.08
C SER A 491 21.63 5.66 17.65
N TRP A 492 21.05 6.27 16.62
CA TRP A 492 19.77 5.91 16.02
C TRP A 492 19.92 5.94 14.52
N ALA A 493 19.47 4.88 13.84
CA ALA A 493 19.63 4.78 12.40
C ALA A 493 18.41 4.15 11.72
N LEU A 494 18.22 4.53 10.46
CA LEU A 494 17.39 3.86 9.50
C LEU A 494 18.28 3.02 8.58
N GLU A 495 18.10 1.71 8.61
CA GLU A 495 18.65 0.78 7.61
C GLU A 495 17.81 0.84 6.34
N CYS A 496 18.46 1.10 5.21
CA CYS A 496 17.88 1.12 3.88
C CYS A 496 18.44 -0.05 3.06
N SER A 497 17.56 -0.92 2.55
CA SER A 497 17.96 -2.11 1.78
C SER A 497 17.06 -2.32 0.58
N THR A 498 17.66 -2.65 -0.57
CA THR A 498 16.90 -3.02 -1.78
C THR A 498 16.18 -4.35 -1.66
N ILE A 499 16.64 -5.24 -0.75
CA ILE A 499 16.09 -6.58 -0.55
C ILE A 499 15.08 -6.60 0.59
N SER A 500 15.43 -5.99 1.73
CA SER A 500 14.66 -6.09 2.97
C SER A 500 13.91 -4.83 3.39
N GLY A 501 13.89 -3.80 2.54
CA GLY A 501 13.16 -2.54 2.82
C GLY A 501 13.84 -1.68 3.88
N TYR A 502 13.03 -0.98 4.68
CA TYR A 502 13.53 -0.13 5.76
C TYR A 502 13.41 -0.80 7.13
N LYS A 503 14.40 -0.58 7.99
CA LYS A 503 14.35 -0.98 9.40
C LYS A 503 14.86 0.14 10.30
N ALA A 504 14.13 0.44 11.35
CA ALA A 504 14.59 1.33 12.41
C ALA A 504 15.52 0.55 13.37
N TRP A 505 16.68 1.11 13.68
CA TRP A 505 17.69 0.48 14.52
C TRP A 505 18.14 1.41 15.66
N HIS A 506 18.04 0.92 16.89
CA HIS A 506 18.55 1.55 18.11
C HIS A 506 18.75 0.50 19.22
N GLY A 507 19.90 0.50 19.90
CA GLY A 507 20.17 -0.34 21.08
C GLY A 507 19.86 -1.82 20.89
N GLU A 508 20.55 -2.47 19.94
CA GLU A 508 20.33 -3.84 19.45
C GLU A 508 18.94 -4.16 18.86
N ARG A 509 17.93 -3.31 19.09
CA ARG A 509 16.56 -3.53 18.63
C ARG A 509 16.39 -3.07 17.18
N ARG A 510 15.90 -3.99 16.34
CA ARG A 510 15.54 -3.72 14.94
C ARG A 510 14.04 -3.86 14.75
N VAL A 511 13.41 -2.84 14.20
CA VAL A 511 11.98 -2.83 13.88
C VAL A 511 11.82 -2.70 12.38
N GLU A 512 11.17 -3.67 11.76
CA GLU A 512 10.85 -3.63 10.33
C GLU A 512 9.74 -2.61 10.05
N ILE A 513 9.94 -1.77 9.03
CA ILE A 513 9.00 -0.73 8.64
C ILE A 513 8.27 -1.23 7.39
N LEU A 514 6.96 -1.47 7.54
CA LEU A 514 6.10 -1.97 6.48
C LEU A 514 5.71 -0.83 5.52
N VAL A 515 6.56 -0.58 4.53
CA VAL A 515 6.25 0.33 3.41
C VAL A 515 6.31 -0.39 2.06
N PRO A 516 5.59 0.08 1.02
CA PRO A 516 5.59 -0.53 -0.31
C PRO A 516 7.01 -0.65 -0.90
N ARG A 517 7.31 -1.73 -1.64
CA ARG A 517 8.63 -1.95 -2.29
C ARG A 517 8.82 -1.00 -3.48
N GLY A 518 10.07 -0.60 -3.74
CA GLY A 518 10.43 0.33 -4.84
C GLY A 518 10.56 1.79 -4.40
N GLN A 519 10.88 2.04 -3.13
CA GLN A 519 10.99 3.39 -2.56
C GLN A 519 12.16 4.18 -3.14
N PRO A 520 12.05 5.52 -3.19
CA PRO A 520 13.13 6.37 -3.63
C PRO A 520 14.36 6.23 -2.72
N ARG A 521 15.54 6.45 -3.32
CA ARG A 521 16.82 6.28 -2.65
C ARG A 521 17.24 7.48 -1.80
N ARG A 522 16.40 8.50 -1.72
CA ARG A 522 16.62 9.67 -0.89
C ARG A 522 15.84 9.55 0.41
N VAL A 523 16.52 9.86 1.51
CA VAL A 523 15.96 9.82 2.86
C VAL A 523 16.15 11.18 3.50
N GLY A 524 15.06 11.73 4.02
CA GLY A 524 15.05 12.93 4.84
C GLY A 524 15.10 12.56 6.31
N VAL A 525 15.83 13.34 7.10
CA VAL A 525 15.94 13.15 8.54
C VAL A 525 15.67 14.47 9.24
N PHE A 526 14.74 14.45 10.20
CA PHE A 526 14.40 15.61 11.01
C PHE A 526 14.68 15.33 12.48
N LEU A 527 15.57 16.12 13.07
CA LEU A 527 15.81 16.16 14.50
C LEU A 527 15.06 17.37 15.09
N ASP A 528 14.21 17.13 16.08
CA ASP A 528 13.67 18.16 16.96
C ASP A 528 14.14 17.88 18.39
N ARG A 529 15.35 18.34 18.69
CA ARG A 529 16.02 18.10 19.98
C ARG A 529 15.19 18.60 21.17
N PRO A 530 14.58 19.82 21.15
CA PRO A 530 13.71 20.28 22.23
C PRO A 530 12.51 19.37 22.52
N SER A 531 11.91 18.75 21.50
CA SER A 531 10.79 17.82 21.68
C SER A 531 11.23 16.36 21.88
N GLY A 532 12.52 16.07 21.75
CA GLY A 532 13.06 14.74 21.92
C GLY A 532 12.66 13.78 20.79
N THR A 533 12.62 14.25 19.54
CA THR A 533 12.24 13.40 18.39
C THR A 533 13.28 13.38 17.28
N LEU A 534 13.48 12.20 16.70
CA LEU A 534 14.28 11.98 15.49
C LEU A 534 13.44 11.19 14.49
N SER A 535 13.03 11.84 13.41
CA SER A 535 12.11 11.31 12.40
C SER A 535 12.82 11.07 11.08
N PHE A 536 12.42 10.00 10.39
CA PHE A 536 12.94 9.57 9.10
C PHE A 536 11.83 9.57 8.05
N TYR A 537 12.19 9.95 6.82
CA TYR A 537 11.28 10.08 5.69
C TYR A 537 11.90 9.49 4.43
N SER A 538 11.09 8.86 3.60
CA SER A 538 11.43 8.61 2.21
C SER A 538 11.13 9.87 1.40
N VAL A 539 12.03 10.28 0.51
CA VAL A 539 11.86 11.51 -0.30
C VAL A 539 11.70 11.13 -1.76
N SER A 540 10.54 11.44 -2.36
CA SER A 540 10.29 11.22 -3.78
C SER A 540 11.28 12.00 -4.65
N SER A 541 11.98 11.30 -5.55
CA SER A 541 12.93 11.92 -6.47
C SER A 541 12.26 12.84 -7.50
N ALA A 542 10.99 12.61 -7.82
CA ALA A 542 10.25 13.38 -8.82
C ALA A 542 9.58 14.64 -8.22
N SER A 543 9.00 14.50 -7.02
CA SER A 543 8.16 15.55 -6.41
C SER A 543 8.75 16.16 -5.14
N GLY A 544 9.85 15.63 -4.59
CA GLY A 544 10.37 16.05 -3.28
C GLY A 544 9.47 15.67 -2.09
N GLN A 545 8.39 14.91 -2.33
CA GLN A 545 7.42 14.51 -1.32
C GLN A 545 8.07 13.65 -0.22
N LEU A 546 7.80 13.99 1.05
CA LEU A 546 8.26 13.22 2.20
C LEU A 546 7.18 12.24 2.65
N THR A 547 7.51 10.95 2.68
CA THR A 547 6.71 9.89 3.30
C THR A 547 7.36 9.50 4.62
N HIS A 548 6.66 9.69 5.75
CA HIS A 548 7.19 9.29 7.05
C HIS A 548 7.49 7.79 7.10
N LEU A 549 8.64 7.43 7.66
CA LEU A 549 9.08 6.05 7.83
C LEU A 549 9.08 5.65 9.31
N HIS A 550 9.69 6.47 10.17
CA HIS A 550 9.82 6.16 11.59
C HIS A 550 10.17 7.39 12.43
N THR A 551 9.80 7.38 13.71
CA THR A 551 10.23 8.38 14.70
C THR A 551 10.71 7.71 15.96
N PHE A 552 11.96 8.00 16.35
CA PHE A 552 12.44 7.73 17.70
C PHE A 552 12.03 8.87 18.64
N ARG A 553 11.68 8.51 19.88
CA ARG A 553 11.32 9.45 20.94
C ARG A 553 12.26 9.25 22.12
N GLU A 554 13.14 10.21 22.36
CA GLU A 554 14.15 10.14 23.41
C GLU A 554 14.59 11.54 23.88
N ALA A 555 14.97 11.66 25.14
CA ALA A 555 15.50 12.91 25.68
C ALA A 555 16.96 13.10 25.24
N PHE A 556 17.17 13.83 24.15
CA PHE A 556 18.52 14.11 23.64
C PHE A 556 19.25 15.14 24.50
N THR A 557 20.18 14.68 25.35
CA THR A 557 20.81 15.50 26.41
C THR A 557 21.99 16.34 25.93
N GLU A 558 22.61 15.97 24.81
CA GLU A 558 23.72 16.69 24.16
C GLU A 558 23.47 16.84 22.65
N PRO A 559 24.26 17.64 21.90
CA PRO A 559 24.15 17.72 20.45
C PRO A 559 24.43 16.38 19.77
N LEU A 560 23.68 16.09 18.72
CA LEU A 560 23.90 14.92 17.87
C LEU A 560 24.74 15.28 16.66
N TYR A 561 25.23 14.26 15.96
CA TYR A 561 25.94 14.37 14.70
C TYR A 561 25.30 13.43 13.69
N ALA A 562 25.01 13.91 12.49
CA ALA A 562 24.53 13.05 11.41
C ALA A 562 25.59 11.97 11.11
N GLY A 563 25.15 10.73 10.92
CA GLY A 563 26.04 9.60 10.78
C GLY A 563 25.55 8.61 9.74
N PHE A 564 26.50 7.95 9.08
CA PHE A 564 26.24 7.16 7.88
C PHE A 564 27.13 5.93 7.83
N TRP A 565 26.55 4.79 7.47
CA TRP A 565 27.27 3.56 7.15
C TRP A 565 26.88 3.09 5.76
N VAL A 566 27.83 2.53 5.02
CA VAL A 566 27.63 2.08 3.63
C VAL A 566 28.24 0.70 3.44
N ALA A 567 27.48 -0.20 2.81
CA ALA A 567 27.96 -1.52 2.46
C ALA A 567 29.02 -1.47 1.35
N PRO A 568 29.80 -2.55 1.12
CA PRO A 568 30.70 -2.63 -0.02
C PRO A 568 29.97 -2.34 -1.34
N GLU A 569 30.63 -1.61 -2.25
CA GLU A 569 30.11 -1.17 -3.55
C GLU A 569 28.88 -0.24 -3.45
N CYS A 570 28.66 0.38 -2.29
CA CYS A 570 27.58 1.34 -2.05
C CYS A 570 28.13 2.76 -1.80
N SER A 571 27.27 3.75 -1.93
CA SER A 571 27.60 5.15 -1.63
C SER A 571 26.45 5.88 -0.95
N VAL A 572 26.79 7.00 -0.34
CA VAL A 572 25.85 7.97 0.21
C VAL A 572 26.30 9.39 -0.16
N ALA A 573 25.37 10.26 -0.51
CA ALA A 573 25.61 11.65 -0.81
C ALA A 573 24.60 12.54 -0.07
N LEU A 574 25.10 13.60 0.57
CA LEU A 574 24.29 14.64 1.19
C LEU A 574 23.64 15.48 0.08
N CYS A 575 22.34 15.68 0.18
CA CYS A 575 21.60 16.48 -0.78
C CYS A 575 21.68 17.96 -0.38
N LYS A 576 21.75 18.85 -1.38
CA LYS A 576 21.57 20.28 -1.14
C LYS A 576 20.09 20.55 -0.89
N THR A 577 19.72 20.73 0.36
CA THR A 577 18.40 21.21 0.77
C THR A 577 18.42 22.74 0.68
N GLY A 578 17.70 23.31 -0.28
CA GLY A 578 17.67 24.75 -0.56
C GLY A 578 16.29 25.20 -0.99
#